data_AF-A0A924ZG15-F1
#
_entry.id   AF-A0A924ZG15-F1
#
_cell.length_a   1.000
_cell.length_b   1.000
_cell.length_c   1.000
_cell.angle_alpha   90.00
_cell.angle_beta   90.00
_cell.angle_gamma   90.00
#
_symmetry.space_group_name_H-M   'P 1'
#
loop_
_entity.id
_entity.type
_entity.pdbx_description
1 polymer ?
#
loop_
_entity_poly.entity_id
_entity_poly.type
_entity_poly.pdbx_seq_one_letter_code
_entity_poly.pdbx_strand_id
1 'polypeptide(L)'
;MAMLQVKQDQLALRLAGMVMPAECSEARSAALARLQATGLPGRRDEYWRYTDPASLVTPEVNGAADVAQGETPLFDGIDRVRLVFVDGVFDPAASDDLAMAGLTISLLTQVGTNSLYGTLEAQGQSPVARPLAAMNTAFAPEGVLIHVTGQAAR
;
A
#
# COMPACT_ATOMS: atom_id res chain seq x y z
N MET A 1 24.07 -9.67 12.55
CA MET A 1 24.74 -10.10 11.31
C MET A 1 24.02 -11.30 10.71
N ALA A 2 24.16 -12.53 11.22
CA ALA A 2 23.52 -13.72 10.62
C ALA A 2 21.99 -13.63 10.47
N MET A 3 21.28 -13.11 11.48
CA MET A 3 19.82 -13.01 11.43
C MET A 3 19.29 -11.90 10.51
N LEU A 4 20.07 -10.85 10.27
CA LEU A 4 19.72 -9.80 9.30
C LEU A 4 19.90 -10.33 7.87
N GLN A 5 20.99 -11.07 7.61
CA GLN A 5 21.22 -11.71 6.32
C GLN A 5 20.06 -12.62 5.93
N VAL A 6 19.59 -13.48 6.86
CA VAL A 6 18.42 -14.34 6.63
C VAL A 6 17.18 -13.54 6.21
N LYS A 7 16.91 -12.41 6.88
CA LYS A 7 15.79 -11.54 6.52
C LYS A 7 15.96 -10.88 5.15
N GLN A 8 17.19 -10.55 4.76
CA GLN A 8 17.51 -9.97 3.46
C GLN A 8 17.39 -11.00 2.34
N ASP A 9 17.80 -12.25 2.58
CA ASP A 9 17.65 -13.36 1.63
C ASP A 9 16.15 -13.67 1.42
N GLN A 10 15.36 -13.72 2.49
CA GLN A 10 13.91 -13.85 2.43
C GLN A 10 13.25 -12.68 1.69
N LEU A 11 13.73 -11.46 1.93
CA LEU A 11 13.25 -10.27 1.22
C LEU A 11 13.53 -10.39 -0.28
N ALA A 12 14.73 -10.80 -0.68
CA ALA A 12 15.07 -10.97 -2.09
C ALA A 12 14.13 -11.96 -2.79
N LEU A 13 13.82 -13.09 -2.14
CA LEU A 13 12.83 -14.06 -2.63
C LEU A 13 11.43 -13.45 -2.73
N ARG A 14 11.01 -12.66 -1.74
CA ARG A 14 9.69 -12.02 -1.73
C ARG A 14 9.54 -10.98 -2.84
N LEU A 15 10.61 -10.26 -3.17
CA LEU A 15 10.60 -9.20 -4.18
C LEU A 15 10.78 -9.70 -5.61
N ALA A 16 11.25 -10.94 -5.82
CA ALA A 16 11.62 -11.46 -7.14
C ALA A 16 10.50 -11.42 -8.20
N GLY A 17 9.23 -11.46 -7.78
CA GLY A 17 8.07 -11.36 -8.67
C GLY A 17 7.37 -9.99 -8.70
N MET A 18 7.92 -8.98 -8.03
CA MET A 18 7.27 -7.68 -7.89
C MET A 18 7.84 -6.66 -8.86
N VAL A 19 6.96 -5.80 -9.40
CA VAL A 19 7.34 -4.68 -10.26
C VAL A 19 7.13 -3.38 -9.47
N MET A 20 8.19 -2.58 -9.36
CA MET A 20 8.09 -1.25 -8.74
C MET A 20 7.54 -0.26 -9.77
N PRO A 21 6.44 0.46 -9.48
CA PRO A 21 5.91 1.48 -10.40
C PRO A 21 6.87 2.66 -10.61
N ALA A 22 6.73 3.35 -11.73
CA ALA A 22 7.63 4.44 -12.13
C ALA A 22 7.30 5.78 -11.46
N GLU A 23 6.03 5.98 -11.11
CA GLU A 23 5.51 7.18 -10.46
C GLU A 23 6.03 7.28 -9.04
N CYS A 24 6.25 8.50 -8.55
CA CYS A 24 6.79 8.74 -7.20
C CYS A 24 8.12 7.99 -6.94
N SER A 25 8.96 7.85 -7.96
CA SER A 25 10.17 7.02 -7.94
C SER A 25 11.12 7.28 -6.77
N GLU A 26 11.29 8.54 -6.35
CA GLU A 26 12.12 8.91 -5.19
C GLU A 26 11.55 8.33 -3.89
N ALA A 27 10.26 8.54 -3.63
CA ALA A 27 9.58 8.01 -2.44
C ALA A 27 9.62 6.47 -2.41
N ARG A 28 9.38 5.82 -3.56
CA ARG A 28 9.44 4.36 -3.69
C ARG A 28 10.84 3.81 -3.46
N SER A 29 11.86 4.45 -4.03
CA SER A 29 13.26 4.05 -3.86
C SER A 29 13.71 4.23 -2.41
N ALA A 30 13.30 5.32 -1.75
CA ALA A 30 13.58 5.55 -0.34
C ALA A 30 12.90 4.50 0.56
N ALA A 31 11.65 4.11 0.25
CA ALA A 31 10.94 3.06 0.96
C ALA A 31 11.60 1.68 0.75
N LEU A 32 12.03 1.37 -0.47
CA LEU A 32 12.78 0.16 -0.77
C LEU A 32 14.11 0.10 0.00
N ALA A 33 14.84 1.22 0.08
CA ALA A 33 16.09 1.28 0.85
C ALA A 33 15.85 1.02 2.35
N ARG A 34 14.79 1.58 2.94
CA ARG A 34 14.38 1.28 4.33
C ARG A 34 14.03 -0.19 4.52
N LEU A 35 13.29 -0.77 3.57
CA LEU A 35 12.93 -2.18 3.59
C LEU A 35 14.17 -3.08 3.51
N GLN A 36 15.14 -2.78 2.65
CA GLN A 36 16.39 -3.54 2.53
C GLN A 36 17.28 -3.44 3.77
N ALA A 37 17.30 -2.27 4.42
CA ALA A 37 18.05 -2.06 5.66
C ALA A 37 17.45 -2.85 6.85
N THR A 38 16.14 -3.03 6.87
CA THR A 38 15.42 -3.66 8.00
C THR A 38 15.12 -5.16 7.77
N GLY A 39 14.92 -5.56 6.52
CA GLY A 39 14.47 -6.89 6.14
C GLY A 39 12.99 -7.16 6.49
N LEU A 40 12.51 -8.35 6.16
CA LEU A 40 11.14 -8.75 6.50
C LEU A 40 10.96 -8.96 8.02
N PRO A 41 9.74 -8.72 8.54
CA PRO A 41 9.44 -9.00 9.93
C PRO A 41 9.51 -10.51 10.23
N GLY A 42 9.92 -10.86 11.44
CA GLY A 42 9.96 -12.23 11.92
C GLY A 42 9.51 -12.36 13.37
N ARG A 43 9.20 -13.59 13.81
CA ARG A 43 8.68 -13.91 15.16
C ARG A 43 9.56 -13.47 16.33
N ARG A 44 10.85 -13.24 16.07
CA ARG A 44 11.83 -12.79 17.06
C ARG A 44 11.88 -11.26 17.20
N ASP A 45 11.16 -10.53 16.35
CA ASP A 45 11.03 -9.08 16.47
C ASP A 45 10.05 -8.75 17.60
N GLU A 46 10.43 -7.83 18.49
CA GLU A 46 9.60 -7.46 19.65
C GLU A 46 8.20 -6.99 19.24
N TYR A 47 8.10 -6.20 18.16
CA TYR A 47 6.84 -5.73 17.61
C TYR A 47 5.90 -6.87 17.15
N TRP A 48 6.46 -8.05 16.83
CA TRP A 48 5.74 -9.24 16.36
C TRP A 48 5.70 -10.36 17.40
N ARG A 49 5.99 -10.07 18.68
CA ARG A 49 6.02 -11.08 19.75
C ARG A 49 4.73 -11.90 19.87
N TYR A 50 3.59 -11.28 19.58
CA TYR A 50 2.26 -11.89 19.76
C TYR A 50 1.56 -12.25 18.46
N THR A 51 2.13 -11.91 17.31
CA THR A 51 1.56 -12.14 15.98
C THR A 51 2.62 -12.74 15.09
N ASP A 52 2.39 -13.92 14.51
CA ASP A 52 3.34 -14.53 13.57
C ASP A 52 3.22 -13.88 12.18
N PRO A 53 4.23 -13.15 11.68
CA PRO A 53 4.16 -12.52 10.36
C PRO A 53 4.40 -13.50 9.20
N ALA A 54 4.74 -14.77 9.45
CA ALA A 54 5.24 -15.69 8.42
C ALA A 54 4.34 -15.77 7.18
N SER A 55 3.01 -15.86 7.37
CA SER A 55 2.05 -15.92 6.27
C SER A 55 1.90 -14.62 5.47
N LEU A 56 2.32 -13.48 6.02
CA LEU A 56 2.24 -12.18 5.36
C LEU A 56 3.45 -11.90 4.45
N VAL A 57 4.53 -12.66 4.65
CA VAL A 57 5.83 -12.41 4.01
C VAL A 57 6.28 -13.55 3.09
N THR A 58 5.42 -14.55 2.87
CA THR A 58 5.70 -15.62 1.90
C THR A 58 5.79 -15.05 0.48
N PRO A 59 6.71 -15.55 -0.37
CA PRO A 59 6.77 -15.17 -1.78
C PRO A 59 5.50 -15.54 -2.55
N GLU A 60 4.94 -16.71 -2.26
CA GLU A 60 3.71 -17.19 -2.87
C GLU A 60 2.52 -16.48 -2.24
N VAL A 61 1.75 -15.79 -3.10
CA VAL A 61 0.45 -15.22 -2.75
C VAL A 61 -0.60 -16.23 -3.20
N ASN A 62 -1.26 -16.86 -2.25
CA ASN A 62 -2.46 -17.63 -2.55
C ASN A 62 -3.54 -16.65 -2.98
N GLY A 63 -4.11 -16.85 -4.17
CA GLY A 63 -5.22 -16.03 -4.66
C GLY A 63 -6.36 -15.99 -3.64
N ALA A 64 -7.02 -14.84 -3.53
CA ALA A 64 -8.23 -14.75 -2.73
C ALA A 64 -9.29 -15.69 -3.34
N ALA A 65 -10.04 -16.39 -2.49
CA ALA A 65 -11.31 -16.95 -2.94
C ALA A 65 -12.18 -15.78 -3.43
N ASP A 66 -12.94 -15.98 -4.51
CA ASP A 66 -13.91 -14.98 -4.98
C ASP A 66 -14.72 -14.49 -3.77
N VAL A 67 -14.60 -13.20 -3.47
CA VAL A 67 -15.43 -12.58 -2.43
C VAL A 67 -16.86 -12.78 -2.88
N ALA A 68 -17.66 -13.46 -2.07
CA ALA A 68 -19.04 -13.80 -2.41
C ALA A 68 -19.77 -12.52 -2.86
N GLN A 69 -20.22 -12.49 -4.12
CA GLN A 69 -20.88 -11.33 -4.75
C GLN A 69 -22.29 -11.02 -4.17
N GLY A 70 -22.61 -11.51 -2.97
CA GLY A 70 -23.96 -11.48 -2.40
C GLY A 70 -24.10 -10.64 -1.12
N GLU A 71 -23.02 -10.10 -0.56
CA GLU A 71 -23.13 -9.23 0.61
C GLU A 71 -23.42 -7.79 0.18
N THR A 72 -24.51 -7.24 0.72
CA THR A 72 -24.81 -5.80 0.59
C THR A 72 -23.62 -5.01 1.14
N PRO A 73 -23.06 -4.05 0.38
CA PRO A 73 -21.97 -3.23 0.87
C PRO A 73 -22.35 -2.55 2.18
N LEU A 74 -21.42 -2.52 3.16
CA LEU A 74 -21.66 -1.97 4.49
C LEU A 74 -22.21 -0.53 4.50
N PHE A 75 -21.91 0.24 3.45
CA PHE A 75 -22.32 1.63 3.27
C PHE A 75 -23.39 1.80 2.19
N ASP A 76 -24.15 0.75 1.90
CA ASP A 76 -25.30 0.87 1.02
C ASP A 76 -26.35 1.83 1.61
N GLY A 77 -27.03 2.58 0.74
CA GLY A 77 -27.99 3.62 1.14
C GLY A 77 -27.39 4.91 1.71
N ILE A 78 -26.06 5.04 1.82
CA ILE A 78 -25.39 6.29 2.21
C ILE A 78 -24.97 7.06 0.94
N ASP A 79 -25.28 8.36 0.88
CA ASP A 79 -24.75 9.23 -0.18
C ASP A 79 -23.23 9.40 -0.01
N ARG A 80 -22.48 8.99 -1.03
CA ARG A 80 -21.02 8.83 -0.99
C ARG A 80 -20.44 8.79 -2.40
N VAL A 81 -19.15 9.11 -2.52
CA VAL A 81 -18.33 8.77 -3.69
C VAL A 81 -17.78 7.36 -3.53
N ARG A 82 -18.18 6.46 -4.42
CA ARG A 82 -17.70 5.10 -4.44
C ARG A 82 -16.50 4.97 -5.37
N LEU A 83 -15.37 4.55 -4.83
CA LEU A 83 -14.17 4.17 -5.59
C LEU A 83 -13.94 2.67 -5.39
N VAL A 84 -13.82 1.93 -6.48
CA VAL A 84 -13.67 0.48 -6.49
C VAL A 84 -12.27 0.13 -6.97
N PHE A 85 -11.60 -0.75 -6.21
CA PHE A 85 -10.32 -1.35 -6.59
C PHE A 85 -10.48 -2.87 -6.58
N VAL A 86 -10.10 -3.51 -7.66
CA VAL A 86 -10.09 -4.97 -7.79
C VAL A 86 -8.64 -5.40 -7.85
N ASP A 87 -8.22 -6.27 -6.92
CA ASP A 87 -6.84 -6.76 -6.79
C ASP A 87 -5.78 -5.64 -6.79
N GLY A 88 -6.12 -4.51 -6.17
CA GLY A 88 -5.23 -3.35 -6.07
C GLY A 88 -5.17 -2.46 -7.31
N VAL A 89 -6.06 -2.64 -8.28
CA VAL A 89 -6.18 -1.80 -9.49
C VAL A 89 -7.53 -1.08 -9.51
N PHE A 90 -7.54 0.20 -9.86
CA PHE A 90 -8.77 1.01 -9.92
C PHE A 90 -9.69 0.53 -11.06
N ASP A 91 -10.97 0.31 -10.75
CA ASP A 91 -12.02 -0.03 -11.72
C ASP A 91 -12.91 1.20 -11.99
N PRO A 92 -12.72 1.90 -13.13
CA PRO A 92 -13.51 3.08 -13.45
C PRO A 92 -14.97 2.75 -13.79
N ALA A 93 -15.28 1.53 -14.26
CA ALA A 93 -16.65 1.16 -14.63
C ALA A 93 -17.50 0.83 -13.39
N ALA A 94 -16.87 0.35 -12.32
CA ALA A 94 -17.53 0.09 -11.04
C ALA A 94 -17.52 1.31 -10.08
N SER A 95 -16.73 2.33 -10.39
CA SER A 95 -16.58 3.56 -9.58
C SER A 95 -17.53 4.69 -10.02
N ASP A 96 -17.76 5.63 -9.11
CA ASP A 96 -18.44 6.89 -9.41
C ASP A 96 -17.48 7.86 -10.11
N ASP A 97 -18.04 8.94 -10.68
CA ASP A 97 -17.24 10.08 -11.14
C ASP A 97 -16.45 10.70 -9.97
N LEU A 98 -15.17 10.99 -10.24
CA LEU A 98 -14.23 11.57 -9.29
C LEU A 98 -14.35 13.10 -9.22
N ALA A 99 -15.02 13.73 -10.18
CA ALA A 99 -15.22 15.18 -10.22
C ALA A 99 -16.09 15.65 -9.03
N MET A 100 -15.56 16.59 -8.26
CA MET A 100 -16.21 17.13 -7.07
C MET A 100 -15.74 18.54 -6.77
N ALA A 101 -16.62 19.42 -6.30
CA ALA A 101 -16.22 20.72 -5.78
C ALA A 101 -15.63 20.59 -4.37
N GLY A 102 -14.64 21.44 -4.06
CA GLY A 102 -14.02 21.49 -2.73
C GLY A 102 -13.00 20.37 -2.44
N LEU A 103 -12.79 19.43 -3.38
CA LEU A 103 -11.69 18.48 -3.32
C LEU A 103 -11.21 18.07 -4.72
N THR A 104 -10.04 17.45 -4.78
CA THR A 104 -9.52 16.79 -5.98
C THR A 104 -9.12 15.38 -5.63
N ILE A 105 -9.58 14.41 -6.42
CA ILE A 105 -9.17 13.01 -6.34
C ILE A 105 -8.33 12.70 -7.58
N SER A 106 -7.12 12.19 -7.38
CA SER A 106 -6.26 11.74 -8.47
C SER A 106 -5.79 10.32 -8.21
N LEU A 107 -5.70 9.51 -9.26
CA LEU A 107 -5.11 8.18 -9.17
C LEU A 107 -3.61 8.31 -8.97
N LEU A 108 -3.00 7.42 -8.18
CA LEU A 108 -1.56 7.45 -7.88
C LEU A 108 -0.73 7.31 -9.16
N THR A 109 -1.23 6.53 -10.13
CA THR A 109 -0.66 6.35 -11.47
C THR A 109 -0.62 7.63 -12.31
N GLN A 110 -1.34 8.67 -11.91
CA GLN A 110 -1.41 9.95 -12.62
C GLN A 110 -0.66 11.07 -11.91
N VAL A 111 -0.05 10.80 -10.75
CA VAL A 111 0.62 11.83 -9.95
C VAL A 111 2.06 12.03 -10.41
N GLY A 112 2.46 13.29 -10.57
CA GLY A 112 3.84 13.68 -10.87
C GLY A 112 4.81 13.53 -9.69
N THR A 113 6.04 13.99 -9.89
CA THR A 113 7.17 13.81 -8.95
C THR A 113 7.04 14.55 -7.62
N ASN A 114 6.21 15.60 -7.54
CA ASN A 114 6.04 16.43 -6.33
C ASN A 114 4.89 15.95 -5.42
N SER A 115 4.69 14.65 -5.32
CA SER A 115 3.61 14.07 -4.51
C SER A 115 4.01 14.00 -3.03
N LEU A 116 3.02 14.02 -2.13
CA LEU A 116 3.22 13.74 -0.69
C LEU A 116 3.42 12.23 -0.41
N TYR A 117 3.40 11.40 -1.46
CA TYR A 117 3.46 9.95 -1.35
C TYR A 117 4.72 9.51 -0.60
N GLY A 118 4.56 8.56 0.33
CA GLY A 118 5.66 8.05 1.17
C GLY A 118 6.08 8.96 2.35
N THR A 119 5.59 10.20 2.45
CA THR A 119 5.96 11.11 3.56
C THR A 119 5.54 10.56 4.93
N LEU A 120 4.27 10.15 5.06
CA LEU A 120 3.75 9.58 6.31
C LEU A 120 4.34 8.21 6.62
N GLU A 121 4.59 7.39 5.59
CA GLU A 121 5.28 6.13 5.80
C GLU A 121 6.68 6.37 6.35
N ALA A 122 7.46 7.30 5.79
CA ALA A 122 8.81 7.60 6.26
C ALA A 122 8.82 8.09 7.72
N GLN A 123 7.87 8.95 8.10
CA GLN A 123 7.71 9.41 9.49
C GLN A 123 7.32 8.28 10.44
N GLY A 124 6.50 7.33 9.98
CA GLY A 124 6.00 6.21 10.77
C GLY A 124 7.03 5.11 11.08
N GLN A 125 8.25 5.21 10.56
CA GLN A 125 9.36 4.28 10.79
C GLN A 125 10.08 4.48 12.13
N SER A 126 9.69 5.52 12.88
CA SER A 126 10.19 5.81 14.22
C SER A 126 9.05 5.81 15.24
N PRO A 127 9.24 5.25 16.45
CA PRO A 127 10.47 4.62 16.96
C PRO A 127 10.66 3.16 16.52
N VAL A 128 9.69 2.57 15.83
CA VAL A 128 9.72 1.16 15.43
C VAL A 128 9.61 1.06 13.91
N ALA A 129 10.53 0.31 13.30
CA ALA A 129 10.50 0.03 11.87
C ALA A 129 9.24 -0.77 11.47
N ARG A 130 8.66 -0.42 10.32
CA ARG A 130 7.46 -0.99 9.73
C ARG A 130 7.76 -1.50 8.31
N PRO A 131 8.42 -2.67 8.16
CA PRO A 131 8.86 -3.14 6.85
C PRO A 131 7.70 -3.39 5.88
N LEU A 132 6.55 -3.87 6.35
CA LEU A 132 5.38 -4.09 5.49
C LEU A 132 4.80 -2.77 4.94
N ALA A 133 4.88 -1.67 5.70
CA ALA A 133 4.48 -0.34 5.24
C ALA A 133 5.45 0.19 4.17
N ALA A 134 6.76 0.01 4.40
CA ALA A 134 7.79 0.34 3.42
C ALA A 134 7.63 -0.48 2.13
N MET A 135 7.33 -1.77 2.23
CA MET A 135 7.05 -2.64 1.09
C MET A 135 5.80 -2.18 0.33
N ASN A 136 4.72 -1.83 1.02
CA ASN A 136 3.52 -1.29 0.37
C ASN A 136 3.82 0.03 -0.34
N THR A 137 4.56 0.95 0.29
CA THR A 137 4.94 2.23 -0.34
C THR A 137 5.86 2.04 -1.54
N ALA A 138 6.78 1.07 -1.50
CA ALA A 138 7.62 0.78 -2.64
C ALA A 138 6.81 0.21 -3.83
N PHE A 139 5.90 -0.73 -3.58
CA PHE A 139 5.34 -1.57 -4.64
C PHE A 139 3.84 -1.45 -4.91
N ALA A 140 3.07 -0.65 -4.16
CA ALA A 140 1.64 -0.49 -4.43
C ALA A 140 1.42 0.05 -5.85
N PRO A 141 0.71 -0.68 -6.73
CA PRO A 141 0.58 -0.33 -8.14
C PRO A 141 -0.37 0.85 -8.35
N GLU A 142 -1.32 1.05 -7.44
CA GLU A 142 -2.34 2.09 -7.53
C GLU A 142 -2.66 2.65 -6.14
N GLY A 143 -3.38 3.76 -6.12
CA GLY A 143 -3.91 4.41 -4.93
C GLY A 143 -4.65 5.68 -5.31
N VAL A 144 -5.00 6.48 -4.31
CA VAL A 144 -5.63 7.78 -4.52
C VAL A 144 -4.95 8.86 -3.70
N LEU A 145 -4.78 10.01 -4.33
CA LEU A 145 -4.44 11.26 -3.66
C LEU A 145 -5.71 12.10 -3.56
N ILE A 146 -6.13 12.38 -2.33
CA ILE A 146 -7.31 13.20 -2.05
C ILE A 146 -6.83 14.51 -1.44
N HIS A 147 -6.99 15.60 -2.19
CA HIS A 147 -6.67 16.94 -1.72
C HIS A 147 -7.96 17.71 -1.44
N VAL A 148 -8.22 18.00 -0.16
CA VAL A 148 -9.43 18.69 0.29
C VAL A 148 -9.11 20.18 0.48
N THR A 149 -9.82 21.05 -0.24
CA THR A 149 -9.65 22.50 -0.19
C THR A 149 -10.86 23.23 0.40
N GLY A 150 -11.98 22.52 0.60
CA GLY A 150 -13.21 23.08 1.14
C GLY A 150 -14.26 22.00 1.40
N GLN A 151 -15.51 22.41 1.55
CA GLN A 151 -16.62 21.47 1.69
C GLN A 151 -16.82 20.70 0.39
N ALA A 152 -16.79 19.37 0.49
CA ALA A 152 -17.09 18.47 -0.59
C ALA A 152 -18.55 18.63 -1.03
N ALA A 153 -18.78 18.98 -2.29
CA ALA A 153 -20.11 19.11 -2.88
C ALA A 153 -20.12 18.51 -4.29
N ARG A 154 -21.13 17.67 -4.55
CA ARG A 154 -21.46 17.12 -5.87
C ARG A 154 -22.33 18.09 -6.65
#